data_AF-A0A2W0HBJ2-F1
#
_entry.id   AF-A0A2W0HBJ2-F1
#
_cell.length_a   1.000
_cell.length_b   1.000
_cell.length_c   1.000
_cell.angle_alpha   90.00
_cell.angle_beta   90.00
_cell.angle_gamma   90.00
#
_symmetry.space_group_name_H-M   'P 1'
#
loop_
_entity.id
_entity.type
_entity.pdbx_description
1 polymer ?
#
loop_
_entity_poly.entity_id
_entity_poly.type
_entity_poly.pdbx_seq_one_letter_code
_entity_poly.pdbx_strand_id
1 'polypeptide(L)'
;MKRKIRVLIAKPGLDGHDRGALVIAQGLRDAGMEVIYTGLRQTPKQIVRAALQEDVDAIGLSCLSGAHNVLFPEVLRLLKEEQAEDMIVFGGGVIPRPDAVRLEENGIRKIFTPGTSVKAVAAFVEQAVRENRGEAGDDVLEPPAGVDHIGIAVRSIDEAMTFYADHLHLKADATVEVPEQGVKVAFIPLGNTKLELLEPLNEESPVAKFIEKRGEGIHHIAFSTDSLEARLAQLKKEGLPILNETPVKGAGGYPIAFLHPKAAKGVLVELCEPEGLEEGVEA
;
A
#
# COMPACT_ATOMS: atom_id res chain seq x y z
N MET A 1 19.83 -3.97 -16.07
CA MET A 1 18.48 -3.45 -16.41
C MET A 1 17.46 -4.45 -15.85
N LYS A 2 16.43 -4.02 -15.11
CA LYS A 2 15.38 -4.93 -14.61
C LYS A 2 14.62 -5.53 -15.81
N ARG A 3 14.33 -6.84 -15.80
CA ARG A 3 13.55 -7.52 -16.85
C ARG A 3 12.14 -6.92 -16.86
N LYS A 4 11.69 -6.37 -17.99
CA LYS A 4 10.32 -5.85 -18.12
C LYS A 4 9.31 -6.96 -17.85
N ILE A 5 8.14 -6.59 -17.35
CA ILE A 5 7.02 -7.51 -17.21
C ILE A 5 6.48 -7.80 -18.62
N ARG A 6 6.37 -9.07 -18.99
CA ARG A 6 5.85 -9.53 -20.28
C ARG A 6 4.48 -10.14 -20.06
N VAL A 7 3.47 -9.63 -20.76
CA VAL A 7 2.06 -10.03 -20.59
C VAL A 7 1.48 -10.49 -21.92
N LEU A 8 0.90 -11.69 -21.95
CA LEU A 8 0.15 -12.17 -23.10
C LEU A 8 -1.34 -11.91 -22.88
N ILE A 9 -1.97 -11.13 -23.76
CA ILE A 9 -3.42 -10.90 -23.76
C ILE A 9 -4.07 -11.76 -24.84
N ALA A 10 -4.98 -12.64 -24.42
CA ALA A 10 -5.62 -13.63 -25.28
C ALA A 10 -7.15 -13.56 -25.28
N LYS A 11 -7.72 -13.98 -26.41
CA LYS A 11 -9.17 -14.16 -26.61
C LYS A 11 -9.45 -15.64 -26.92
N PRO A 12 -9.73 -16.47 -25.91
CA PRO A 12 -9.95 -17.88 -26.11
C PRO A 12 -11.28 -18.17 -26.85
N GLY A 13 -11.28 -19.27 -27.61
CA GLY A 13 -12.50 -19.83 -28.21
C GLY A 13 -12.96 -19.11 -29.47
N LEU A 14 -14.26 -18.82 -29.58
CA LEU A 14 -14.86 -18.14 -30.75
C LEU A 14 -15.26 -16.69 -30.44
N ASP A 15 -14.88 -16.17 -29.28
CA ASP A 15 -15.25 -14.82 -28.86
C ASP A 15 -14.63 -13.75 -29.78
N GLY A 16 -15.50 -12.99 -30.45
CA GLY A 16 -15.12 -11.91 -31.36
C GLY A 16 -15.01 -10.53 -30.70
N HIS A 17 -15.31 -10.39 -29.40
CA HIS A 17 -15.29 -9.09 -28.73
C HIS A 17 -13.87 -8.68 -28.34
N ASP A 18 -13.19 -7.86 -29.14
CA ASP A 18 -11.79 -7.49 -28.93
C ASP A 18 -11.59 -6.18 -28.18
N ARG A 19 -12.54 -5.23 -28.22
CA ARG A 19 -12.36 -3.87 -27.67
C ARG A 19 -11.78 -3.84 -26.26
N GLY A 20 -12.34 -4.60 -25.33
CA GLY A 20 -11.83 -4.66 -23.95
C GLY A 20 -10.40 -5.19 -23.89
N ALA A 21 -10.10 -6.25 -24.63
CA ALA A 21 -8.76 -6.83 -24.69
C ALA A 21 -7.73 -5.86 -25.29
N LEU A 22 -8.11 -5.11 -26.35
CA LEU A 22 -7.24 -4.11 -26.99
C LEU A 22 -6.99 -2.91 -26.08
N VAL A 23 -8.01 -2.44 -25.36
CA VAL A 23 -7.85 -1.35 -24.38
C VAL A 23 -6.93 -1.75 -23.24
N ILE A 24 -7.10 -2.95 -22.69
CA ILE A 24 -6.18 -3.47 -21.66
C ILE A 24 -4.77 -3.66 -22.23
N ALA A 25 -4.63 -4.24 -23.43
CA ALA A 25 -3.32 -4.43 -24.04
C ALA A 25 -2.59 -3.11 -24.35
N GLN A 26 -3.31 -2.05 -24.70
CA GLN A 26 -2.72 -0.71 -24.83
C GLN A 26 -2.37 -0.15 -23.45
N GLY A 27 -3.28 -0.23 -22.50
CA GLY A 27 -3.07 0.28 -21.14
C GLY A 27 -1.89 -0.31 -20.40
N LEU A 28 -1.68 -1.63 -20.54
CA LEU A 28 -0.51 -2.30 -19.97
C LEU A 28 0.79 -1.86 -20.66
N ARG A 29 0.78 -1.57 -21.97
CA ARG A 29 1.92 -0.98 -22.67
C ARG A 29 2.24 0.43 -22.18
N ASP A 30 1.20 1.24 -21.97
CA ASP A 30 1.34 2.60 -21.42
C ASP A 30 1.90 2.57 -19.98
N ALA A 31 1.62 1.51 -19.23
CA ALA A 31 2.22 1.23 -17.92
C ALA A 31 3.65 0.67 -17.99
N GLY A 32 4.27 0.58 -19.18
CA GLY A 32 5.66 0.19 -19.36
C GLY A 32 5.92 -1.32 -19.51
N MET A 33 4.86 -2.14 -19.56
CA MET A 33 4.96 -3.59 -19.77
C MET A 33 5.15 -3.92 -21.26
N GLU A 34 5.79 -5.05 -21.53
CA GLU A 34 5.82 -5.64 -22.88
C GLU A 34 4.57 -6.50 -23.06
N VAL A 35 3.77 -6.23 -24.09
CA VAL A 35 2.47 -6.88 -24.26
C VAL A 35 2.38 -7.58 -25.60
N ILE A 36 2.05 -8.86 -25.56
CA ILE A 36 1.78 -9.71 -26.72
C ILE A 36 0.27 -9.91 -26.81
N TYR A 37 -0.36 -9.42 -27.89
CA TYR A 37 -1.77 -9.69 -28.16
C TYR A 37 -1.90 -10.83 -29.17
N THR A 38 -2.56 -11.92 -28.78
CA THR A 38 -2.64 -13.13 -29.63
C THR A 38 -3.61 -13.00 -30.81
N GLY A 39 -4.38 -11.91 -30.86
CA GLY A 39 -5.52 -11.80 -31.76
C GLY A 39 -6.73 -12.62 -31.29
N LEU A 40 -7.75 -12.64 -32.14
CA LEU A 40 -9.01 -13.33 -31.89
C LEU A 40 -8.89 -14.84 -32.10
N ARG A 41 -9.87 -15.55 -31.52
CA ARG A 41 -10.19 -16.95 -31.79
C ARG A 41 -9.04 -17.94 -31.55
N GLN A 42 -8.36 -17.81 -30.43
CA GLN A 42 -7.27 -18.72 -30.07
C GLN A 42 -7.79 -19.91 -29.25
N THR A 43 -7.30 -21.10 -29.53
CA THR A 43 -7.55 -22.25 -28.65
C THR A 43 -6.71 -22.15 -27.37
N PRO A 44 -7.14 -22.73 -26.24
CA PRO A 44 -6.31 -22.81 -25.02
C PRO A 44 -4.88 -23.32 -25.29
N LYS A 45 -4.74 -24.33 -26.15
CA LYS A 45 -3.44 -24.88 -26.55
C LYS A 45 -2.55 -23.87 -27.30
N GLN A 46 -3.13 -23.06 -28.18
CA GLN A 46 -2.38 -22.00 -28.87
C GLN A 46 -1.95 -20.90 -27.89
N ILE A 47 -2.81 -20.54 -26.94
CA ILE A 47 -2.52 -19.54 -25.91
C ILE A 47 -1.34 -19.99 -25.05
N VAL A 48 -1.39 -21.21 -24.49
CA VAL A 48 -0.31 -21.76 -23.67
C VAL A 48 0.99 -21.88 -24.46
N ARG A 49 0.93 -22.38 -25.69
CA ARG A 49 2.12 -22.46 -26.54
C ARG A 49 2.75 -21.09 -26.79
N ALA A 50 1.93 -20.07 -27.10
CA ALA A 50 2.43 -18.71 -27.30
C ALA A 50 3.03 -18.13 -26.02
N ALA A 51 2.39 -18.35 -24.87
CA ALA A 51 2.89 -17.89 -23.57
C ALA A 51 4.26 -18.48 -23.22
N LEU A 52 4.45 -19.77 -23.46
CA LEU A 52 5.73 -20.46 -23.28
C LEU A 52 6.81 -19.97 -24.25
N GLN A 53 6.47 -19.84 -25.54
CA GLN A 53 7.41 -19.38 -26.56
C GLN A 53 7.87 -17.95 -26.32
N GLU A 54 6.96 -17.11 -25.82
CA GLU A 54 7.22 -15.72 -25.51
C GLU A 54 7.74 -15.49 -24.10
N ASP A 55 7.98 -16.54 -23.28
CA ASP A 55 8.47 -16.41 -21.89
C ASP A 55 7.76 -15.29 -21.11
N VAL A 56 6.43 -15.36 -21.06
CA VAL A 56 5.62 -14.32 -20.39
C VAL A 56 5.52 -14.53 -18.89
N ASP A 57 5.41 -13.44 -18.15
CA ASP A 57 5.16 -13.47 -16.71
C ASP A 57 3.67 -13.69 -16.38
N ALA A 58 2.78 -13.21 -17.27
CA ALA A 58 1.34 -13.25 -17.04
C ALA A 58 0.54 -13.46 -18.34
N ILE A 59 -0.61 -14.11 -18.20
CA ILE A 59 -1.61 -14.36 -19.24
C ILE A 59 -2.94 -13.72 -18.82
N GLY A 60 -3.41 -12.75 -19.61
CA GLY A 60 -4.72 -12.13 -19.48
C GLY A 60 -5.73 -12.74 -20.43
N LEU A 61 -6.75 -13.41 -19.91
CA LEU A 61 -7.81 -14.04 -20.70
C LEU A 61 -9.06 -13.15 -20.77
N SER A 62 -9.47 -12.75 -21.97
CA SER A 62 -10.69 -11.96 -22.17
C SER A 62 -11.84 -12.84 -22.66
N CYS A 63 -12.99 -12.83 -21.99
CA CYS A 63 -14.18 -13.59 -22.38
C CYS A 63 -15.48 -12.82 -22.16
N LEU A 64 -16.25 -12.62 -23.23
CA LEU A 64 -17.59 -12.02 -23.21
C LEU A 64 -18.66 -12.98 -23.76
N SER A 65 -18.26 -14.17 -24.24
CA SER A 65 -19.15 -15.17 -24.84
C SER A 65 -19.80 -16.14 -23.84
N GLY A 66 -19.49 -16.02 -22.54
CA GLY A 66 -19.96 -16.93 -21.49
C GLY A 66 -19.19 -18.25 -21.39
N ALA A 67 -18.16 -18.45 -22.22
CA ALA A 67 -17.37 -19.68 -22.23
C ALA A 67 -16.23 -19.72 -21.18
N HIS A 68 -16.16 -18.72 -20.28
CA HIS A 68 -15.09 -18.56 -19.28
C HIS A 68 -14.95 -19.78 -18.36
N ASN A 69 -16.07 -20.41 -17.96
CA ASN A 69 -16.07 -21.58 -17.08
C ASN A 69 -15.45 -22.84 -17.68
N VAL A 70 -15.25 -22.87 -19.00
CA VAL A 70 -14.63 -24.00 -19.71
C VAL A 70 -13.23 -23.62 -20.18
N LEU A 71 -13.11 -22.45 -20.80
CA LEU A 71 -11.87 -22.05 -21.47
C LEU A 71 -10.77 -21.62 -20.50
N PHE A 72 -11.11 -20.97 -19.38
CA PHE A 72 -10.10 -20.52 -18.43
C PHE A 72 -9.49 -21.70 -17.65
N PRO A 73 -10.30 -22.65 -17.10
CA PRO A 73 -9.74 -23.84 -16.47
C PRO A 73 -8.91 -24.69 -17.44
N GLU A 74 -9.28 -24.76 -18.73
CA GLU A 74 -8.50 -25.52 -19.71
C GLU A 74 -7.11 -24.90 -19.95
N VAL A 75 -6.99 -23.57 -19.94
CA VAL A 75 -5.67 -22.91 -20.00
C VAL A 75 -4.82 -23.27 -18.78
N LEU A 76 -5.39 -23.21 -17.56
CA LEU A 76 -4.69 -23.59 -16.32
C LEU A 76 -4.25 -25.06 -16.35
N ARG A 77 -5.13 -25.96 -16.80
CA ARG A 77 -4.84 -27.39 -16.92
C ARG A 77 -3.66 -27.64 -17.86
N LEU A 78 -3.62 -26.96 -19.01
CA LEU A 78 -2.53 -27.08 -19.98
C LEU A 78 -1.22 -26.46 -19.47
N LEU A 79 -1.26 -25.32 -18.75
CA LEU A 79 -0.06 -24.76 -18.11
C LEU A 79 0.53 -25.75 -17.10
N LYS A 80 -0.32 -26.43 -16.34
CA LYS A 80 0.10 -27.49 -15.42
C LYS A 80 0.76 -28.68 -16.11
N GLU A 81 0.20 -29.13 -17.24
CA GLU A 81 0.82 -30.20 -18.04
C GLU A 81 2.22 -29.82 -18.55
N GLU A 82 2.42 -28.55 -18.87
CA GLU A 82 3.69 -27.99 -19.34
C GLU A 82 4.61 -27.51 -18.19
N GLN A 83 4.22 -27.74 -16.92
CA GLN A 83 4.99 -27.34 -15.72
C GLN A 83 5.25 -25.82 -15.62
N ALA A 84 4.33 -24.99 -16.12
CA ALA A 84 4.39 -23.53 -16.14
C ALA A 84 3.32 -22.89 -15.23
N GLU A 85 3.08 -23.49 -14.06
CA GLU A 85 2.12 -23.00 -13.06
C GLU A 85 2.59 -21.72 -12.35
N ASP A 86 3.84 -21.30 -12.56
CA ASP A 86 4.43 -20.05 -12.08
C ASP A 86 3.95 -18.81 -12.85
N MET A 87 3.42 -19.00 -14.08
CA MET A 87 2.80 -17.94 -14.86
C MET A 87 1.48 -17.48 -14.24
N ILE A 88 1.32 -16.17 -14.06
CA ILE A 88 0.09 -15.62 -13.50
C ILE A 88 -1.01 -15.64 -14.56
N VAL A 89 -2.15 -16.25 -14.25
CA VAL A 89 -3.32 -16.18 -15.13
C VAL A 89 -4.37 -15.27 -14.49
N PHE A 90 -4.79 -14.24 -15.21
CA PHE A 90 -5.92 -13.39 -14.82
C PHE A 90 -6.96 -13.35 -15.94
N GLY A 91 -8.18 -12.95 -15.61
CA GLY A 91 -9.28 -12.96 -16.55
C GLY A 91 -10.10 -11.69 -16.53
N GLY A 92 -10.89 -11.46 -17.57
CA GLY A 92 -11.87 -10.39 -17.56
C GLY A 92 -12.90 -10.45 -18.68
N GLY A 93 -13.96 -9.67 -18.51
CA GLY A 93 -15.08 -9.58 -19.44
C GLY A 93 -16.42 -9.61 -18.72
N VAL A 94 -17.49 -10.02 -19.41
CA VAL A 94 -18.84 -10.09 -18.84
C VAL A 94 -19.00 -11.43 -18.13
N ILE A 95 -18.50 -11.51 -16.90
CA ILE A 95 -18.45 -12.73 -16.10
C ILE A 95 -19.36 -12.55 -14.86
N PRO A 96 -20.37 -13.41 -14.65
CA PRO A 96 -21.22 -13.34 -13.45
C PRO A 96 -20.41 -13.49 -12.17
N ARG A 97 -20.78 -12.77 -11.10
CA ARG A 97 -20.06 -12.79 -9.82
C ARG A 97 -19.83 -14.20 -9.24
N PRO A 98 -20.80 -15.13 -9.24
CA PRO A 98 -20.56 -16.50 -8.75
C PRO A 98 -19.51 -17.26 -9.56
N ASP A 99 -19.48 -17.04 -10.88
CA ASP A 99 -18.49 -17.66 -11.76
C ASP A 99 -17.10 -17.04 -11.55
N ALA A 100 -17.03 -15.73 -11.36
CA ALA A 100 -15.78 -15.02 -11.07
C ALA A 100 -15.13 -15.55 -9.79
N VAL A 101 -15.90 -15.66 -8.70
CA VAL A 101 -15.44 -16.23 -7.42
C VAL A 101 -14.93 -17.65 -7.61
N ARG A 102 -15.71 -18.51 -8.28
CA ARG A 102 -15.29 -19.89 -8.54
C ARG A 102 -14.02 -19.97 -9.39
N LEU A 103 -13.87 -19.12 -10.41
CA LEU A 103 -12.66 -19.09 -11.23
C LEU A 103 -11.44 -18.65 -10.41
N GLU A 104 -11.62 -17.68 -9.50
CA GLU A 104 -10.56 -17.23 -8.60
C GLU A 104 -10.11 -18.34 -7.63
N GLU A 105 -11.07 -19.04 -7.02
CA GLU A 105 -10.80 -20.20 -6.15
C GLU A 105 -10.08 -21.35 -6.87
N ASN A 106 -10.25 -21.46 -8.19
CA ASN A 106 -9.67 -22.54 -9.00
C ASN A 106 -8.39 -22.14 -9.76
N GLY A 107 -7.73 -21.05 -9.34
CA GLY A 107 -6.37 -20.72 -9.79
C GLY A 107 -6.26 -19.55 -10.77
N ILE A 108 -7.36 -18.90 -11.15
CA ILE A 108 -7.26 -17.60 -11.82
C ILE A 108 -6.96 -16.53 -10.75
N ARG A 109 -5.86 -15.80 -10.87
CA ARG A 109 -5.40 -14.90 -9.80
C ARG A 109 -6.37 -13.74 -9.56
N LYS A 110 -7.05 -13.25 -10.60
CA LYS A 110 -8.09 -12.22 -10.49
C LYS A 110 -9.02 -12.20 -11.70
N ILE A 111 -10.30 -11.90 -11.48
CA ILE A 111 -11.30 -11.63 -12.51
C ILE A 111 -11.71 -10.15 -12.50
N PHE A 112 -11.60 -9.49 -13.64
CA PHE A 112 -12.01 -8.10 -13.85
C PHE A 112 -13.32 -8.00 -14.66
N THR A 113 -14.31 -7.34 -14.08
CA THR A 113 -15.65 -7.17 -14.68
C THR A 113 -15.79 -5.76 -15.30
N PRO A 114 -16.86 -5.50 -16.09
CA PRO A 114 -17.05 -4.19 -16.72
C PRO A 114 -17.02 -3.05 -15.71
N GLY A 115 -16.36 -1.95 -16.07
CA GLY A 115 -16.14 -0.80 -15.19
C GLY A 115 -14.78 -0.78 -14.50
N THR A 116 -14.04 -1.89 -14.48
CA THR A 116 -12.67 -1.92 -13.96
C THR A 116 -11.78 -0.95 -14.74
N SER A 117 -11.04 -0.09 -14.02
CA SER A 117 -10.10 0.84 -14.65
C SER A 117 -8.86 0.12 -15.18
N VAL A 118 -8.32 0.61 -16.29
CA VAL A 118 -7.05 0.13 -16.86
C VAL A 118 -5.91 0.21 -15.83
N LYS A 119 -5.88 1.29 -15.05
CA LYS A 119 -4.88 1.50 -13.99
C LYS A 119 -4.93 0.39 -12.94
N ALA A 120 -6.13 -0.03 -12.52
CA ALA A 120 -6.29 -1.11 -11.54
C ALA A 120 -5.78 -2.46 -12.09
N VAL A 121 -6.04 -2.77 -13.36
CA VAL A 121 -5.52 -3.99 -14.00
C VAL A 121 -4.00 -3.95 -14.09
N ALA A 122 -3.43 -2.81 -14.49
CA ALA A 122 -1.97 -2.63 -14.57
C ALA A 122 -1.30 -2.78 -13.20
N ALA A 123 -1.82 -2.12 -12.16
CA ALA A 123 -1.30 -2.22 -10.81
C ALA A 123 -1.35 -3.67 -10.29
N PHE A 124 -2.46 -4.37 -10.52
CA PHE A 124 -2.59 -5.77 -10.15
C PHE A 124 -1.56 -6.66 -10.85
N VAL A 125 -1.38 -6.52 -12.16
CA VAL A 125 -0.41 -7.35 -12.92
C VAL A 125 1.02 -7.06 -12.43
N GLU A 126 1.35 -5.79 -12.21
CA GLU A 126 2.65 -5.39 -11.68
C GLU A 126 2.92 -6.01 -10.31
N GLN A 127 1.97 -5.88 -9.39
CA GLN A 127 2.06 -6.45 -8.05
C GLN A 127 2.18 -7.97 -8.09
N ALA A 128 1.28 -8.66 -8.79
CA ALA A 128 1.27 -10.12 -8.84
C ALA A 128 2.58 -10.69 -9.41
N VAL A 129 3.10 -10.08 -10.48
CA VAL A 129 4.37 -10.53 -11.09
C VAL A 129 5.55 -10.29 -10.15
N ARG A 130 5.57 -9.16 -9.43
CA ARG A 130 6.61 -8.89 -8.43
C ARG A 130 6.55 -9.87 -7.26
N GLU A 131 5.36 -10.20 -6.77
CA GLU A 131 5.15 -11.24 -5.76
C GLU A 131 5.75 -12.58 -6.23
N ASN A 132 5.42 -13.03 -7.45
CA ASN A 132 5.93 -14.31 -7.98
C ASN A 132 7.44 -14.31 -8.21
N ARG A 133 8.02 -13.17 -8.60
CA ARG A 133 9.49 -13.05 -8.79
C ARG A 133 10.26 -12.95 -7.46
N GLY A 134 9.57 -12.91 -6.31
CA GLY A 134 10.21 -12.62 -5.02
C GLY A 134 10.76 -11.18 -4.96
N GLU A 135 10.29 -10.31 -5.85
CA GLU A 135 10.60 -8.87 -5.89
C GLU A 135 9.68 -8.06 -4.97
N ALA A 136 8.79 -8.71 -4.23
CA ALA A 136 7.91 -8.13 -3.20
C ALA A 136 8.64 -7.46 -2.00
N GLY A 137 9.97 -7.35 -2.06
CA GLY A 137 10.81 -6.68 -1.05
C GLY A 137 11.31 -5.28 -1.45
N ASP A 138 10.90 -4.77 -2.61
CA ASP A 138 11.03 -3.34 -2.97
C ASP A 138 9.62 -2.81 -3.23
N ASP A 139 8.79 -2.73 -2.19
CA ASP A 139 7.54 -1.96 -2.26
C ASP A 139 7.89 -0.57 -2.80
N VAL A 140 7.19 -0.13 -3.86
CA VAL A 140 7.05 1.31 -4.09
C VAL A 140 6.16 1.78 -2.96
N LEU A 141 6.77 1.95 -1.81
CA LEU A 141 6.14 2.49 -0.65
C LEU A 141 5.76 3.93 -1.00
N GLU A 142 4.46 4.19 -1.03
CA GLU A 142 3.93 5.52 -1.32
C GLU A 142 4.55 6.56 -0.36
N PRO A 143 4.62 7.84 -0.76
CA PRO A 143 4.95 8.90 0.17
C PRO A 143 4.01 8.85 1.38
N PRO A 144 4.48 9.22 2.59
CA PRO A 144 3.58 9.33 3.73
C PRO A 144 2.33 10.16 3.39
N ALA A 145 1.16 9.68 3.82
CA ALA A 145 -0.14 10.27 3.46
C ALA A 145 -0.28 11.73 3.93
N GLY A 146 0.48 12.10 4.97
CA GLY A 146 0.55 13.47 5.48
C GLY A 146 1.24 13.54 6.84
N VAL A 147 1.15 14.72 7.45
CA VAL A 147 1.54 14.92 8.85
C VAL A 147 0.36 14.50 9.72
N ASP A 148 0.50 13.41 10.47
CA ASP A 148 -0.52 12.96 11.42
C ASP A 148 -0.61 13.94 12.59
N HIS A 149 0.53 14.23 13.22
CA HIS A 149 0.60 15.18 14.32
C HIS A 149 1.95 15.89 14.45
N ILE A 150 1.95 16.98 15.22
CA ILE A 150 3.13 17.72 15.64
C ILE A 150 3.20 17.68 17.17
N GLY A 151 4.22 17.00 17.70
CA GLY A 151 4.49 16.95 19.13
C GLY A 151 5.14 18.23 19.62
N ILE A 152 4.63 18.79 20.72
CA ILE A 152 5.10 20.01 21.37
C ILE A 152 5.39 19.70 22.83
N ALA A 153 6.66 19.76 23.21
CA ALA A 153 7.10 19.55 24.59
C ALA A 153 6.76 20.79 25.44
N VAL A 154 6.01 20.56 26.52
CA VAL A 154 5.59 21.59 27.48
C VAL A 154 5.84 21.12 28.90
N ARG A 155 6.05 22.06 29.83
CA ARG A 155 6.19 21.78 31.27
C ARG A 155 4.84 21.49 31.91
N SER A 156 3.79 22.11 31.41
CA SER A 156 2.41 21.92 31.86
C SER A 156 1.46 22.06 30.67
N ILE A 157 0.68 21.01 30.40
CA ILE A 157 -0.42 21.03 29.44
C ILE A 157 -1.44 22.09 29.85
N ASP A 158 -1.78 22.19 31.13
CA ASP A 158 -2.81 23.12 31.62
C ASP A 158 -2.41 24.59 31.34
N GLU A 159 -1.16 24.95 31.61
CA GLU A 159 -0.64 26.29 31.31
C GLU A 159 -0.58 26.53 29.79
N ALA A 160 -0.06 25.59 29.02
CA ALA A 160 0.02 25.70 27.56
C ALA A 160 -1.36 25.83 26.91
N MET A 161 -2.36 25.12 27.42
CA MET A 161 -3.74 25.15 26.93
C MET A 161 -4.39 26.52 27.09
N THR A 162 -3.93 27.36 28.01
CA THR A 162 -4.43 28.75 28.14
C THR A 162 -4.21 29.50 26.83
N PHE A 163 -3.04 29.36 26.19
CA PHE A 163 -2.80 29.99 24.89
C PHE A 163 -3.66 29.39 23.77
N TYR A 164 -3.66 28.06 23.65
CA TYR A 164 -4.37 27.38 22.55
C TYR A 164 -5.89 27.53 22.65
N ALA A 165 -6.46 27.47 23.86
CA ALA A 165 -7.89 27.60 24.08
C ALA A 165 -8.34 29.07 24.09
N ASP A 166 -7.68 29.95 24.85
CA ASP A 166 -8.21 31.29 25.08
C ASP A 166 -7.91 32.24 23.92
N HIS A 167 -6.77 32.07 23.23
CA HIS A 167 -6.35 32.97 22.16
C HIS A 167 -6.59 32.39 20.76
N LEU A 168 -6.47 31.08 20.59
CA LEU A 168 -6.70 30.43 19.29
C LEU A 168 -8.04 29.70 19.21
N HIS A 169 -8.78 29.61 20.33
CA HIS A 169 -10.10 28.95 20.40
C HIS A 169 -10.08 27.49 19.98
N LEU A 170 -8.94 26.81 20.17
CA LEU A 170 -8.79 25.39 19.94
C LEU A 170 -9.26 24.58 21.15
N LYS A 171 -9.75 23.38 20.91
CA LYS A 171 -10.20 22.45 21.96
C LYS A 171 -9.28 21.24 21.98
N ALA A 172 -8.83 20.87 23.17
CA ALA A 172 -8.14 19.60 23.37
C ALA A 172 -9.15 18.49 23.67
N ASP A 173 -8.81 17.29 23.24
CA ASP A 173 -9.41 16.04 23.72
C ASP A 173 -8.95 15.74 25.16
N ALA A 174 -9.45 14.64 25.72
CA ALA A 174 -9.04 14.20 27.04
C ALA A 174 -7.53 13.90 27.10
N THR A 175 -6.91 14.24 28.23
CA THR A 175 -5.51 13.92 28.48
C THR A 175 -5.34 12.43 28.71
N VAL A 176 -4.32 11.83 28.09
CA VAL A 176 -3.96 10.42 28.25
C VAL A 176 -2.57 10.33 28.85
N GLU A 177 -2.42 9.56 29.92
CA GLU A 177 -1.10 9.21 30.44
C GLU A 177 -0.54 8.00 29.70
N VAL A 178 0.73 8.08 29.31
CA VAL A 178 1.49 7.01 28.66
C VAL A 178 2.72 6.73 29.54
N PRO A 179 2.57 5.98 30.65
CA PRO A 179 3.64 5.78 31.63
C PRO A 179 4.90 5.12 31.04
N GLU A 180 4.71 4.23 30.05
CA GLU A 180 5.80 3.55 29.34
C GLU A 180 6.75 4.53 28.63
N GLN A 181 6.23 5.69 28.20
CA GLN A 181 6.99 6.77 27.58
C GLN A 181 7.29 7.92 28.56
N GLY A 182 6.75 7.85 29.78
CA GLY A 182 6.94 8.87 30.82
C GLY A 182 6.31 10.22 30.48
N VAL A 183 5.17 10.23 29.78
CA VAL A 183 4.49 11.46 29.33
C VAL A 183 2.97 11.43 29.56
N LYS A 184 2.40 12.59 29.82
CA LYS A 184 0.97 12.91 29.70
C LYS A 184 0.78 13.64 28.39
N VAL A 185 -0.23 13.27 27.62
CA VAL A 185 -0.47 13.78 26.27
C VAL A 185 -1.86 14.39 26.18
N ALA A 186 -1.98 15.56 25.57
CA ALA A 186 -3.24 16.16 25.17
C ALA A 186 -3.27 16.38 23.65
N PHE A 187 -4.32 15.89 22.99
CA PHE A 187 -4.49 16.02 21.55
C PHE A 187 -5.36 17.23 21.24
N ILE A 188 -4.94 18.08 20.31
CA ILE A 188 -5.71 19.22 19.82
C ILE A 188 -5.98 19.00 18.33
N PRO A 189 -7.19 18.56 17.93
CA PRO A 189 -7.53 18.37 16.52
C PRO A 189 -7.44 19.68 15.71
N LEU A 190 -6.83 19.62 14.52
CA LEU A 190 -6.67 20.77 13.63
C LEU A 190 -6.74 20.35 12.16
N GLY A 191 -7.95 20.29 11.60
CA GLY A 191 -8.17 19.82 10.22
C GLY A 191 -7.74 18.36 10.06
N ASN A 192 -6.80 18.10 9.15
CA ASN A 192 -6.29 16.75 8.87
C ASN A 192 -5.04 16.40 9.71
N THR A 193 -4.70 17.21 10.71
CA THR A 193 -3.56 16.99 11.62
C THR A 193 -3.97 17.27 13.06
N LYS A 194 -3.05 17.03 14.00
CA LYS A 194 -3.25 17.27 15.44
C LYS A 194 -2.01 17.94 16.03
N LEU A 195 -2.21 18.82 17.02
CA LEU A 195 -1.11 19.18 17.92
C LEU A 195 -1.14 18.24 19.12
N GLU A 196 0.01 17.70 19.48
CA GLU A 196 0.15 16.87 20.68
C GLU A 196 0.98 17.61 21.70
N LEU A 197 0.34 18.05 22.78
CA LEU A 197 1.06 18.63 23.91
C LEU A 197 1.59 17.51 24.79
N LEU A 198 2.91 17.50 25.01
CA LEU A 198 3.64 16.46 25.73
C LEU A 198 4.16 17.03 27.04
N GLU A 199 3.57 16.62 28.16
CA GLU A 199 4.01 16.96 29.51
C GLU A 199 4.76 15.78 30.13
N PRO A 200 6.00 15.95 30.63
CA PRO A 200 6.73 14.85 31.24
C PRO A 200 6.12 14.46 32.59
N LEU A 201 5.93 13.15 32.83
CA LEU A 201 5.45 12.62 34.11
C LEU A 201 6.54 12.60 35.19
N ASN A 202 7.82 12.62 34.79
CA ASN A 202 8.98 12.56 35.67
C ASN A 202 10.23 13.13 34.98
N GLU A 203 11.29 13.37 35.75
CA GLU A 203 12.57 13.91 35.27
C GLU A 203 13.34 12.95 34.35
N GLU A 204 13.04 11.65 34.40
CA GLU A 204 13.70 10.65 33.56
C GLU A 204 13.13 10.61 32.13
N SER A 205 11.94 11.18 31.93
CA SER A 205 11.23 11.28 30.65
C SER A 205 12.12 11.86 29.54
N PRO A 206 12.10 11.29 28.32
CA PRO A 206 12.77 11.88 27.16
C PRO A 206 12.36 13.34 26.92
N VAL A 207 11.08 13.67 27.17
CA VAL A 207 10.54 15.02 27.02
C VAL A 207 11.09 15.98 28.08
N ALA A 208 11.24 15.53 29.34
CA ALA A 208 11.89 16.33 30.38
C ALA A 208 13.33 16.70 30.00
N LYS A 209 14.10 15.71 29.53
CA LYS A 209 15.48 15.91 29.05
C LYS A 209 15.56 16.81 27.83
N PHE A 210 14.55 16.78 26.95
CA PHE A 210 14.45 17.71 25.83
C PHE A 210 14.25 19.15 26.32
N ILE A 211 13.27 19.37 27.19
CA ILE A 211 12.94 20.69 27.75
C ILE A 211 14.15 21.28 28.49
N GLU A 212 14.87 20.47 29.27
CA GLU A 212 16.07 20.92 29.98
C GLU A 212 17.16 21.42 29.02
N LYS A 213 17.35 20.73 27.88
CA LYS A 213 18.43 21.03 26.92
C LYS A 213 18.07 22.10 25.89
N ARG A 214 16.79 22.22 25.54
CA ARG A 214 16.32 23.00 24.38
C ARG A 214 15.25 24.03 24.74
N GLY A 215 14.65 23.94 25.92
CA GLY A 215 13.42 24.66 26.26
C GLY A 215 12.17 23.94 25.73
N GLU A 216 11.01 24.50 26.06
CA GLU A 216 9.72 24.07 25.50
C GLU A 216 9.63 24.41 24.02
N GLY A 217 8.82 23.66 23.27
CA GLY A 217 8.62 23.88 21.84
C GLY A 217 8.41 22.60 21.05
N ILE A 218 8.49 22.71 19.71
CA ILE A 218 8.28 21.57 18.81
C ILE A 218 9.32 20.48 19.10
N HIS A 219 8.82 19.29 19.40
CA HIS A 219 9.60 18.12 19.78
C HIS A 219 9.81 17.17 18.60
N HIS A 220 8.75 16.81 17.86
CA HIS A 220 8.82 15.93 16.70
C HIS A 220 7.73 16.26 15.66
N ILE A 221 7.87 15.67 14.46
CA ILE A 221 6.83 15.65 13.43
C ILE A 221 6.53 14.19 13.10
N ALA A 222 5.27 13.80 13.14
CA ALA A 222 4.83 12.44 12.82
C ALA A 222 4.21 12.36 11.43
N PHE A 223 4.67 11.38 10.64
CA PHE A 223 4.16 11.11 9.30
C PHE A 223 3.41 9.79 9.25
N SER A 224 2.20 9.82 8.70
CA SER A 224 1.36 8.63 8.52
C SER A 224 1.83 7.81 7.32
N THR A 225 2.05 6.51 7.51
CA THR A 225 2.52 5.56 6.49
C THR A 225 1.57 4.37 6.39
N ASP A 226 1.40 3.82 5.19
CA ASP A 226 0.50 2.68 4.93
C ASP A 226 1.01 1.37 5.52
N SER A 227 2.33 1.22 5.61
CA SER A 227 2.98 0.10 6.30
C SER A 227 4.25 0.58 7.00
N LEU A 228 4.19 0.65 8.33
CA LEU A 228 5.31 1.03 9.18
C LEU A 228 6.41 -0.03 9.13
N GLU A 229 6.05 -1.31 9.17
CA GLU A 229 7.02 -2.41 9.11
C GLU A 229 7.84 -2.37 7.81
N ALA A 230 7.18 -2.24 6.66
CA ALA A 230 7.85 -2.18 5.37
C ALA A 230 8.71 -0.92 5.22
N ARG A 231 8.23 0.23 5.72
CA ARG A 231 8.99 1.48 5.76
C ARG A 231 10.25 1.37 6.63
N LEU A 232 10.16 0.78 7.81
CA LEU A 232 11.31 0.57 8.68
C LEU A 232 12.33 -0.39 8.06
N ALA A 233 11.85 -1.47 7.42
CA ALA A 233 12.71 -2.40 6.71
C ALA A 233 13.50 -1.71 5.58
N GLN A 234 12.83 -0.85 4.80
CA GLN A 234 13.47 -0.04 3.77
C GLN A 234 14.54 0.89 4.36
N LEU A 235 14.18 1.68 5.39
CA LEU A 235 15.10 2.64 6.00
C LEU A 235 16.34 1.95 6.60
N LYS A 236 16.16 0.75 7.17
CA LYS A 236 17.25 -0.09 7.68
C LYS A 236 18.15 -0.59 6.55
N LYS A 237 17.58 -1.04 5.42
CA LYS A 237 18.32 -1.44 4.21
C LYS A 237 19.13 -0.29 3.62
N GLU A 238 18.60 0.92 3.68
CA GLU A 238 19.28 2.15 3.26
C GLU A 238 20.32 2.67 4.28
N GLY A 239 20.42 2.04 5.46
CA GLY A 239 21.40 2.37 6.48
C GLY A 239 21.08 3.65 7.26
N LEU A 240 19.82 4.10 7.27
CA LEU A 240 19.43 5.24 8.09
C LEU A 240 19.38 4.85 9.58
N PRO A 241 19.80 5.75 10.48
CA PRO A 241 19.75 5.49 11.91
C PRO A 241 18.31 5.60 12.46
N ILE A 242 17.79 4.49 12.99
CA ILE A 242 16.45 4.35 13.56
C ILE A 242 16.57 4.22 15.09
N LEU A 243 15.66 4.84 15.86
CA LEU A 243 15.63 4.70 17.33
C LEU A 243 14.84 3.46 17.76
N ASN A 244 13.65 3.26 17.17
CA ASN A 244 12.82 2.10 17.40
C ASN A 244 12.90 1.17 16.18
N GLU A 245 13.79 0.16 16.22
CA GLU A 245 13.94 -0.78 15.09
C GLU A 245 12.69 -1.64 14.85
N THR A 246 11.83 -1.75 15.85
CA THR A 246 10.51 -2.39 15.77
C THR A 246 9.45 -1.39 16.21
N PRO A 247 8.24 -1.43 15.62
CA PRO A 247 7.12 -0.59 16.06
C PRO A 247 6.85 -0.71 17.57
N VAL A 248 6.49 0.42 18.19
CA VAL A 248 6.03 0.50 19.58
C VAL A 248 4.65 1.14 19.62
N LYS A 249 3.93 0.97 20.73
CA LYS A 249 2.60 1.60 20.87
C LYS A 249 2.73 3.10 21.15
N GLY A 250 2.09 3.93 20.33
CA GLY A 250 2.01 5.37 20.50
C GLY A 250 0.88 5.83 21.42
N ALA A 251 0.87 7.12 21.75
CA ALA A 251 -0.15 7.73 22.61
C ALA A 251 -1.56 7.68 21.97
N GLY A 252 -1.64 7.78 20.63
CA GLY A 252 -2.87 7.62 19.86
C GLY A 252 -3.40 6.18 19.75
N GLY A 253 -2.70 5.21 20.36
CA GLY A 253 -3.12 3.80 20.40
C GLY A 253 -2.63 2.94 19.24
N TYR A 254 -2.06 3.54 18.19
CA TYR A 254 -1.52 2.87 17.02
C TYR A 254 0.01 2.69 17.05
N PRO A 255 0.58 1.83 16.17
CA PRO A 255 2.02 1.62 16.07
C PRO A 255 2.77 2.88 15.59
N ILE A 256 3.91 3.14 16.23
CA ILE A 256 4.83 4.24 15.91
C ILE A 256 6.29 3.78 15.92
N ALA A 257 7.17 4.53 15.26
CA ALA A 257 8.61 4.41 15.42
C ALA A 257 9.34 5.74 15.16
N PHE A 258 10.33 6.05 15.98
CA PHE A 258 11.15 7.23 15.81
C PHE A 258 12.42 6.97 15.00
N LEU A 259 12.78 7.93 14.16
CA LEU A 259 14.08 8.00 13.50
C LEU A 259 15.06 8.81 14.34
N HIS A 260 16.34 8.44 14.34
CA HIS A 260 17.35 9.23 15.04
C HIS A 260 17.48 10.60 14.34
N PRO A 261 17.54 11.75 15.04
CA PRO A 261 17.60 13.08 14.41
C PRO A 261 18.75 13.30 13.40
N LYS A 262 19.76 12.42 13.40
CA LYS A 262 20.87 12.43 12.43
C LYS A 262 20.40 12.05 11.02
N ALA A 263 19.35 11.23 10.92
CA ALA A 263 18.69 10.87 9.67
C ALA A 263 18.07 12.09 8.97
N ALA A 264 17.44 12.98 9.75
CA ALA A 264 16.62 14.09 9.25
C ALA A 264 17.18 15.48 9.62
N LYS A 265 18.50 15.66 9.55
CA LYS A 265 19.18 16.96 9.73
C LYS A 265 18.81 17.71 11.03
N GLY A 266 18.60 16.97 12.10
CA GLY A 266 18.29 17.50 13.44
C GLY A 266 16.80 17.46 13.81
N VAL A 267 15.92 17.13 12.86
CA VAL A 267 14.49 16.93 13.14
C VAL A 267 14.28 15.54 13.73
N LEU A 268 13.56 15.44 14.83
CA LEU A 268 13.05 14.16 15.32
C LEU A 268 11.80 13.79 14.52
N VAL A 269 11.89 12.72 13.75
CA VAL A 269 10.80 12.23 12.89
C VAL A 269 10.19 11.00 13.52
N GLU A 270 8.87 10.99 13.62
CA GLU A 270 8.06 9.81 13.94
C GLU A 270 7.38 9.30 12.67
N LEU A 271 7.32 7.98 12.52
CA LEU A 271 6.49 7.30 11.54
C LEU A 271 5.37 6.59 12.30
N CYS A 272 4.13 6.74 11.84
CA CYS A 272 2.97 6.14 12.49
C CYS A 272 2.06 5.44 11.47
N GLU A 273 1.35 4.40 11.93
CA GLU A 273 0.38 3.65 11.14
C GLU A 273 -0.99 3.68 11.84
N PRO A 274 -1.73 4.80 11.74
CA PRO A 274 -3.04 4.92 12.37
C PRO A 274 -4.02 3.89 11.79
N GLU A 275 -4.78 3.23 12.66
CA GLU A 275 -5.82 2.28 12.24
C GLU A 275 -6.92 3.01 11.45
N GLY A 276 -6.98 2.77 10.14
CA GLY A 276 -8.05 3.25 9.26
C GLY A 276 -7.80 4.61 8.60
N LEU A 277 -7.14 4.60 7.44
CA LEU A 277 -7.53 5.49 6.34
C LEU A 277 -8.83 4.95 5.72
N GLU A 278 -9.94 4.98 6.46
CA GLU A 278 -11.24 4.93 5.79
C GLU A 278 -11.39 6.23 5.02
N GLU A 279 -11.64 6.08 3.72
CA GLU A 279 -11.93 7.17 2.80
C GLU A 279 -12.88 8.18 3.46
N GLY A 280 -12.49 9.45 3.38
CA GLY A 280 -13.14 10.55 4.08
C GLY A 280 -14.66 10.48 4.01
N VAL A 281 -15.27 10.61 5.18
CA VAL A 281 -16.69 10.94 5.34
C VAL A 281 -16.94 12.23 4.56
N GLU A 282 -17.54 12.11 3.38
CA GLU A 282 -18.13 13.24 2.67
C GLU A 282 -19.22 13.85 3.57
N ALA A 283 -19.06 15.13 3.86
CA ALA A 283 -20.02 15.97 4.57
C ALA A 283 -21.14 16.45 3.65
#